data_AF-A0A3E2H3A8-F1
#
_entry.id   AF-A0A3E2H3A8-F1
#
_cell.length_a   1.000
_cell.length_b   1.000
_cell.length_c   1.000
_cell.angle_alpha   90.00
_cell.angle_beta   90.00
_cell.angle_gamma   90.00
#
_symmetry.space_group_name_H-M   'P 1'
#
loop_
_entity.id
_entity.type
_entity.pdbx_description
1 polymer ?
#
loop_
_entity_poly.entity_id
_entity_poly.type
_entity_poly.pdbx_seq_one_letter_code
_entity_poly.pdbx_strand_id
1 'polypeptide(L)'
;MAMYLDPTSFPSPEGDFDPKFKQKAVYKWYDARYSDEALDIYSTEWRERIISWYEQAVQHTATVLSSERHLDQLEFGSLFLAHPIAAFSLWQVLQSCYGLDRVVCGMTDEVISWQNLPPFQYFRDSDIHAQWQESLRHLRERIKNRDLNSGTDSWEYKMYEILRGVEKFESSFDALKENFSVNLVDVNFASWMIDRIDNDIGKRFAMITDLLRFKEQELETIRPTDSSDNENTIPNHPKNPRSGWMKRSNEDRKAGERQKAAKPKPAHLQRQGLTKKLKSGFDVLKGSIQKPTGHIKRLNQR
;
A
#
# COMPACT_ATOMS: atom_id res chain seq x y z
N MET A 1 -7.50 22.75 22.50
CA MET A 1 -6.86 23.82 21.72
C MET A 1 -7.17 23.54 20.26
N ALA A 2 -8.21 24.17 19.71
CA ALA A 2 -8.51 24.05 18.28
C ALA A 2 -7.47 24.91 17.55
N MET A 3 -6.64 24.31 16.71
CA MET A 3 -5.83 25.12 15.81
C MET A 3 -6.76 25.61 14.71
N TYR A 4 -7.07 26.90 14.80
CA TYR A 4 -7.31 27.67 13.61
C TYR A 4 -6.03 27.54 12.77
N LEU A 5 -6.15 27.11 11.52
CA LEU A 5 -5.31 27.72 10.50
C LEU A 5 -5.64 29.20 10.62
N ASP A 6 -4.86 29.94 11.41
CA ASP A 6 -5.21 31.29 11.81
C ASP A 6 -5.51 32.08 10.53
N PRO A 7 -6.75 32.54 10.29
CA PRO A 7 -7.08 33.27 9.09
C PRO A 7 -6.20 34.52 8.93
N THR A 8 -5.63 35.02 10.03
CA THR A 8 -4.70 36.16 10.04
C THR A 8 -3.25 35.78 9.68
N SER A 9 -2.92 34.50 9.64
CA SER A 9 -1.63 34.00 9.12
C SER A 9 -1.60 33.94 7.58
N PHE A 10 -2.77 34.00 6.95
CA PHE A 10 -2.85 34.26 5.53
C PHE A 10 -2.59 35.76 5.31
N PRO A 11 -1.66 36.13 4.41
CA PRO A 11 -1.48 37.53 4.06
C PRO A 11 -2.85 38.10 3.65
N SER A 12 -3.14 39.31 4.12
CA SER A 12 -4.31 40.07 3.66
C SER A 12 -4.38 39.96 2.13
N PRO A 13 -5.56 39.85 1.49
CA PRO A 13 -5.67 39.75 0.03
C PRO A 13 -4.98 40.91 -0.74
N GLU A 14 -4.59 41.97 -0.04
CA GLU A 14 -3.81 43.11 -0.54
C GLU A 14 -2.28 42.90 -0.51
N GLY A 15 -1.79 41.80 0.10
CA GLY A 15 -0.37 41.43 0.14
C GLY A 15 0.03 40.57 -1.06
N ASP A 16 1.19 40.88 -1.65
CA ASP A 16 1.74 40.15 -2.79
C ASP A 16 2.15 38.72 -2.36
N PHE A 17 1.31 37.72 -2.68
CA PHE A 17 1.61 36.32 -2.41
C PHE A 17 2.62 35.80 -3.44
N ASP A 18 3.86 35.56 -3.00
CA ASP A 18 4.86 34.89 -3.82
C ASP A 18 4.98 33.40 -3.46
N PRO A 19 4.56 32.46 -4.34
CA PRO A 19 4.67 31.02 -4.11
C PRO A 19 6.13 30.58 -3.86
N LYS A 20 7.12 31.34 -4.34
CA LYS A 20 8.54 31.05 -4.13
C LYS A 20 8.93 31.02 -2.66
N PHE A 21 8.25 31.78 -1.78
CA PHE A 21 8.54 31.71 -0.34
C PHE A 21 8.25 30.32 0.23
N LYS A 22 7.13 29.71 -0.18
CA LYS A 22 6.76 28.34 0.26
C LYS A 22 7.70 27.30 -0.35
N GLN A 23 7.99 27.41 -1.65
CA GLN A 23 8.96 26.52 -2.32
C GLN A 23 10.35 26.62 -1.69
N LYS A 24 10.82 27.82 -1.38
CA LYS A 24 12.12 28.08 -0.74
C LYS A 24 12.20 27.53 0.68
N ALA A 25 11.10 27.55 1.43
CA ALA A 25 11.05 26.94 2.76
C ALA A 25 11.26 25.42 2.69
N VAL A 26 10.57 24.74 1.77
CA VAL A 26 10.76 23.30 1.54
C VAL A 26 12.18 23.01 1.06
N TYR A 27 12.65 23.71 0.02
CA TYR A 27 13.98 23.48 -0.53
C TYR A 27 15.07 23.63 0.53
N LYS A 28 15.09 24.74 1.28
CA LYS A 28 16.09 24.98 2.33
C LYS A 28 16.09 23.89 3.41
N TRP A 29 14.92 23.37 3.75
CA TRP A 29 14.79 22.31 4.76
C TRP A 29 15.45 21.01 4.33
N TYR A 30 15.21 20.58 3.08
CA TYR A 30 15.73 19.35 2.51
C TYR A 30 17.21 19.48 2.12
N ASP A 31 17.62 20.62 1.57
CA ASP A 31 19.01 20.97 1.25
C ASP A 31 19.90 20.94 2.50
N ALA A 32 19.43 21.48 3.63
CA ALA A 32 20.14 21.44 4.91
C ALA A 32 20.33 20.02 5.49
N ARG A 33 19.57 19.03 4.98
CA ARG A 33 19.68 17.61 5.34
C ARG A 33 20.37 16.77 4.28
N TYR A 34 20.97 17.42 3.27
CA TYR A 34 21.59 16.75 2.12
C TYR A 34 20.66 15.79 1.40
N SER A 35 19.36 16.12 1.36
CA SER A 35 18.34 15.34 0.68
C SER A 35 17.98 15.97 -0.66
N ASP A 36 17.95 15.15 -1.71
CA ASP A 36 17.54 15.50 -3.06
C ASP A 36 16.03 15.34 -3.30
N GLU A 37 15.27 14.96 -2.26
CA GLU A 37 13.83 14.68 -2.35
C GLU A 37 12.98 15.91 -2.73
N ALA A 38 13.53 17.12 -2.62
CA ALA A 38 12.84 18.37 -2.93
C ALA A 38 13.34 19.06 -4.21
N LEU A 39 14.07 18.36 -5.09
CA LEU A 39 14.59 18.97 -6.33
C LEU A 39 13.48 19.49 -7.26
N ASP A 40 12.32 18.85 -7.27
CA ASP A 40 11.19 19.20 -8.13
C ASP A 40 10.33 20.35 -7.57
N ILE A 41 10.55 20.80 -6.33
CA ILE A 41 9.68 21.80 -5.68
C ILE A 41 9.63 23.14 -6.41
N TYR A 42 10.67 23.46 -7.20
CA TYR A 42 10.73 24.66 -8.04
C TYR A 42 10.18 24.47 -9.46
N SER A 43 9.63 23.30 -9.78
CA SER A 43 8.97 23.07 -11.07
C SER A 43 7.78 24.02 -11.27
N THR A 44 7.43 24.23 -12.53
CA THR A 44 6.25 25.01 -12.93
C THR A 44 4.97 24.41 -12.37
N GLU A 45 4.88 23.08 -12.34
CA GLU A 45 3.73 22.35 -11.79
C GLU A 45 3.50 22.67 -10.31
N TRP A 46 4.54 22.62 -9.48
CA TRP A 46 4.42 22.97 -8.06
C TRP A 46 4.02 24.43 -7.87
N ARG A 47 4.57 25.33 -8.69
CA ARG A 47 4.21 26.75 -8.63
C ARG A 47 2.73 26.96 -8.94
N GLU A 48 2.21 26.33 -10.00
CA GLU A 48 0.80 26.42 -10.41
C GLU A 48 -0.13 25.84 -9.33
N ARG A 49 0.22 24.70 -8.75
CA ARG A 49 -0.51 24.10 -7.62
C ARG A 49 -0.60 25.05 -6.42
N ILE A 50 0.52 25.66 -6.03
CA ILE A 50 0.58 26.59 -4.89
C ILE A 50 -0.28 27.83 -5.13
N ILE A 51 -0.24 28.40 -6.34
CA ILE A 51 -1.10 29.53 -6.73
C ILE A 51 -2.57 29.13 -6.65
N SER A 52 -2.93 28.00 -7.25
CA SER A 52 -4.31 27.50 -7.24
C SER A 52 -4.83 27.26 -5.83
N TRP A 53 -4.03 26.65 -4.95
CA TRP A 53 -4.42 26.46 -3.54
C TRP A 53 -4.59 27.79 -2.80
N TYR A 54 -3.74 28.78 -3.09
CA TYR A 54 -3.86 30.10 -2.48
C TYR A 54 -5.15 30.81 -2.92
N GLU A 55 -5.46 30.80 -4.22
CA GLU A 55 -6.70 31.37 -4.76
C GLU A 55 -7.94 30.71 -4.14
N GLN A 56 -7.94 29.39 -3.98
CA GLN A 56 -9.00 28.64 -3.32
C GLN A 56 -9.11 29.01 -1.82
N ALA A 57 -7.98 29.13 -1.13
CA ALA A 57 -7.96 29.50 0.30
C ALA A 57 -8.44 30.93 0.56
N VAL A 58 -8.31 31.85 -0.41
CA VAL A 58 -8.90 33.19 -0.32
C VAL A 58 -10.43 33.15 -0.46
N GLN A 59 -10.95 32.21 -1.25
CA GLN A 59 -12.40 32.08 -1.51
C GLN A 59 -13.13 31.25 -0.45
N HIS A 60 -12.43 30.35 0.24
CA HIS A 60 -13.02 29.40 1.18
C HIS A 60 -12.52 29.60 2.60
N THR A 61 -13.38 29.30 3.58
CA THR A 61 -12.96 29.32 4.98
C THR A 61 -12.07 28.11 5.27
N ALA A 62 -10.95 28.35 5.94
CA ALA A 62 -9.97 27.32 6.23
C ALA A 62 -10.57 26.18 7.08
N THR A 63 -10.33 24.93 6.67
CA THR A 63 -10.79 23.75 7.41
C THR A 63 -10.08 23.64 8.77
N VAL A 64 -10.85 23.69 9.85
CA VAL A 64 -10.34 23.57 11.21
C VAL A 64 -10.31 22.10 11.63
N LEU A 65 -9.10 21.57 11.83
CA LEU A 65 -8.89 20.22 12.38
C LEU A 65 -9.10 20.22 13.89
N SER A 66 -10.36 20.20 14.32
CA SER A 66 -10.74 20.12 15.74
C SER A 66 -10.76 18.69 16.29
N SER A 67 -10.82 17.66 15.42
CA SER A 67 -10.85 16.26 15.82
C SER A 67 -10.24 15.35 14.76
N GLU A 68 -9.82 14.15 15.15
CA GLU A 68 -9.32 13.09 14.24
C GLU A 68 -10.32 12.76 13.12
N ARG A 69 -11.63 12.88 13.38
CA ARG A 69 -12.68 12.58 12.40
C ARG A 69 -12.67 13.55 11.22
N HIS A 70 -12.11 14.74 11.39
CA HIS A 70 -12.03 15.74 10.33
C HIS A 70 -10.80 15.57 9.43
N LEU A 71 -9.93 14.58 9.68
CA LEU A 71 -8.81 14.29 8.78
C LEU A 71 -9.27 13.97 7.35
N ASP A 72 -10.43 13.31 7.20
CA ASP A 72 -10.99 12.96 5.90
C ASP A 72 -11.45 14.21 5.11
N GLN A 73 -11.55 15.37 5.76
CA GLN A 73 -11.87 16.66 5.16
C GLN A 73 -10.62 17.53 4.96
N LEU A 74 -9.43 17.03 5.34
CA LEU A 74 -8.19 17.78 5.21
C LEU A 74 -7.82 17.90 3.73
N GLU A 75 -7.94 19.11 3.20
CA GLU A 75 -7.43 19.44 1.89
C GLU A 75 -5.91 19.57 1.92
N PHE A 76 -5.23 18.94 0.96
CA PHE A 76 -3.78 18.98 0.86
C PHE A 76 -3.26 20.42 0.70
N GLY A 77 -3.94 21.23 -0.11
CA GLY A 77 -3.56 22.62 -0.36
C GLY A 77 -3.54 23.47 0.90
N SER A 78 -4.59 23.37 1.74
CA SER A 78 -4.64 24.09 3.02
C SER A 78 -3.51 23.68 3.96
N LEU A 79 -3.21 22.38 4.05
CA LEU A 79 -2.09 21.88 4.82
C LEU A 79 -0.75 22.44 4.29
N PHE A 80 -0.57 22.47 2.97
CA PHE A 80 0.66 22.97 2.34
C PHE A 80 0.88 24.47 2.57
N LEU A 81 -0.18 25.27 2.46
CA LEU A 81 -0.08 26.71 2.69
C LEU A 81 0.30 27.02 4.15
N ALA A 82 -0.21 26.27 5.13
CA ALA A 82 0.13 26.47 6.53
C ALA A 82 1.47 25.83 6.94
N HIS A 83 1.73 24.60 6.49
CA HIS A 83 2.88 23.79 6.90
C HIS A 83 3.56 23.14 5.70
N PRO A 84 4.26 23.91 4.84
CA PRO A 84 4.75 23.44 3.55
C PRO A 84 5.73 22.26 3.66
N ILE A 85 6.60 22.24 4.67
CA ILE A 85 7.55 21.13 4.90
C ILE A 85 6.80 19.84 5.27
N ALA A 86 5.87 19.92 6.22
CA ALA A 86 5.07 18.76 6.64
C ALA A 86 4.20 18.25 5.48
N ALA A 87 3.51 19.15 4.77
CA ALA A 87 2.72 18.80 3.61
C ALA A 87 3.55 18.15 2.49
N PHE A 88 4.75 18.67 2.22
CA PHE A 88 5.64 18.07 1.22
C PHE A 88 6.09 16.67 1.63
N SER A 89 6.38 16.42 2.92
CA SER A 89 6.66 15.07 3.39
C SER A 89 5.46 14.13 3.26
N LEU A 90 4.23 14.62 3.47
CA LEU A 90 3.00 13.86 3.23
C LEU A 90 2.83 13.54 1.74
N TRP A 91 3.15 14.50 0.87
CA TRP A 91 3.16 14.30 -0.57
C TRP A 91 4.08 13.15 -0.98
N GLN A 92 5.30 13.08 -0.44
CA GLN A 92 6.22 11.98 -0.74
C GLN A 92 5.65 10.62 -0.31
N VAL A 93 5.00 10.56 0.85
CA VAL A 93 4.27 9.35 1.28
C VAL A 93 3.16 8.99 0.29
N LEU A 94 2.33 9.95 -0.12
CA LEU A 94 1.27 9.71 -1.12
C LEU A 94 1.86 9.22 -2.45
N GLN A 95 2.93 9.84 -2.95
CA GLN A 95 3.60 9.40 -4.18
C GLN A 95 4.15 7.98 -4.08
N SER A 96 4.72 7.61 -2.93
CA SER A 96 5.16 6.22 -2.70
C SER A 96 3.98 5.24 -2.71
N CYS A 97 2.83 5.62 -2.13
CA CYS A 97 1.62 4.80 -2.13
C CYS A 97 1.04 4.65 -3.55
N TYR A 98 0.92 5.74 -4.31
CA TYR A 98 0.44 5.69 -5.69
C TYR A 98 1.36 4.87 -6.59
N GLY A 99 2.67 4.97 -6.39
CA GLY A 99 3.64 4.11 -7.09
C GLY A 99 3.40 2.64 -6.78
N LEU A 100 3.21 2.30 -5.51
CA LEU A 100 2.92 0.93 -5.08
C LEU A 100 1.56 0.42 -5.58
N ASP A 101 0.53 1.28 -5.58
CA ASP A 101 -0.79 0.97 -6.12
C ASP A 101 -0.71 0.58 -7.60
N ARG A 102 0.04 1.34 -8.41
CA ARG A 102 0.24 1.04 -9.84
C ARG A 102 0.93 -0.29 -10.06
N VAL A 103 1.87 -0.66 -9.19
CA VAL A 103 2.55 -1.96 -9.27
C VAL A 103 1.58 -3.10 -8.91
N VAL A 104 0.81 -2.94 -7.83
CA VAL A 104 -0.10 -3.98 -7.34
C VAL A 104 -1.31 -4.13 -8.26
N CYS A 105 -2.01 -3.04 -8.53
CA CYS A 105 -3.30 -2.99 -9.22
C CYS A 105 -3.18 -2.76 -10.74
N GLY A 106 -1.99 -2.37 -11.23
CA GLY A 106 -1.76 -2.01 -12.63
C GLY A 106 -1.91 -0.51 -12.91
N MET A 107 -1.52 -0.10 -14.12
CA MET A 107 -1.63 1.30 -14.59
C MET A 107 -2.93 1.51 -15.37
N THR A 108 -4.07 1.46 -14.69
CA THR A 108 -5.37 1.80 -15.29
C THR A 108 -5.73 3.26 -15.00
N ASP A 109 -6.63 3.83 -15.80
CA ASP A 109 -7.14 5.19 -15.58
C ASP A 109 -7.80 5.33 -14.19
N GLU A 110 -8.47 4.28 -13.74
CA GLU A 110 -9.04 4.19 -12.39
C GLU A 110 -7.97 4.34 -11.31
N VAL A 111 -6.87 3.57 -11.37
CA VAL A 111 -5.77 3.65 -10.40
C VAL A 111 -5.08 5.02 -10.43
N ILE A 112 -4.96 5.62 -11.61
CA ILE A 112 -4.42 6.98 -11.75
C ILE A 112 -5.37 8.01 -11.10
N SER A 113 -6.68 7.83 -11.25
CA SER A 113 -7.68 8.76 -10.70
C SER A 113 -7.67 8.85 -9.18
N TRP A 114 -7.17 7.84 -8.47
CA TRP A 114 -7.04 7.85 -7.00
C TRP A 114 -6.19 9.01 -6.47
N GLN A 115 -5.30 9.57 -7.29
CA GLN A 115 -4.48 10.74 -6.95
C GLN A 115 -5.30 12.03 -6.76
N ASN A 116 -6.54 12.05 -7.26
CA ASN A 116 -7.44 13.18 -7.13
C ASN A 116 -8.23 13.16 -5.81
N LEU A 117 -8.18 12.05 -5.06
CA LEU A 117 -8.85 11.94 -3.77
C LEU A 117 -8.12 12.76 -2.70
N PRO A 118 -8.85 13.34 -1.73
CA PRO A 118 -8.23 13.89 -0.53
C PRO A 118 -7.35 12.84 0.17
N PRO A 119 -6.19 13.23 0.73
CA PRO A 119 -5.18 12.27 1.21
C PRO A 119 -5.72 11.19 2.15
N PHE A 120 -6.55 11.57 3.12
CA PHE A 120 -7.07 10.64 4.13
C PHE A 120 -8.32 9.89 3.70
N GLN A 121 -9.04 10.40 2.69
CA GLN A 121 -10.08 9.62 2.01
C GLN A 121 -9.42 8.49 1.21
N TYR A 122 -8.38 8.81 0.45
CA TYR A 122 -7.59 7.83 -0.31
C TYR A 122 -7.09 6.66 0.55
N PHE A 123 -6.54 6.92 1.74
CA PHE A 123 -6.05 5.85 2.61
C PHE A 123 -7.17 4.89 3.05
N ARG A 124 -8.37 5.41 3.28
CA ARG A 124 -9.51 4.66 3.83
C ARG A 124 -10.44 4.05 2.80
N ASP A 125 -10.32 4.48 1.55
CA ASP A 125 -11.22 4.09 0.48
C ASP A 125 -11.37 2.56 0.40
N SER A 126 -12.61 2.09 0.48
CA SER A 126 -12.91 0.66 0.48
C SER A 126 -12.73 0.02 -0.89
N ASP A 127 -12.94 0.78 -1.95
CA ASP A 127 -12.88 0.30 -3.32
C ASP A 127 -11.41 0.10 -3.71
N ILE A 128 -10.53 1.01 -3.28
CA ILE A 128 -9.07 0.83 -3.38
C ILE A 128 -8.62 -0.45 -2.65
N HIS A 129 -9.14 -0.71 -1.45
CA HIS A 129 -8.81 -1.93 -0.71
C HIS A 129 -9.33 -3.20 -1.40
N ALA A 130 -10.54 -3.17 -1.95
CA ALA A 130 -11.10 -4.29 -2.69
C ALA A 130 -10.27 -4.60 -3.95
N GLN A 131 -9.86 -3.56 -4.69
CA GLN A 131 -9.03 -3.69 -5.88
C GLN A 131 -7.64 -4.27 -5.57
N TRP A 132 -7.04 -3.83 -4.46
CA TRP A 132 -5.79 -4.39 -3.93
C TRP A 132 -5.93 -5.88 -3.62
N GLN A 133 -6.98 -6.25 -2.87
CA GLN A 133 -7.23 -7.63 -2.48
C GLN A 133 -7.42 -8.52 -3.72
N GLU A 134 -8.19 -8.06 -4.70
CA GLU A 134 -8.44 -8.79 -5.93
C GLU A 134 -7.17 -8.96 -6.78
N SER A 135 -6.39 -7.89 -6.93
CA SER A 135 -5.15 -7.90 -7.70
C SER A 135 -4.10 -8.84 -7.09
N LEU A 136 -3.96 -8.84 -5.75
CA LEU A 136 -3.07 -9.75 -5.05
C LEU A 136 -3.59 -11.19 -5.08
N ARG A 137 -4.90 -11.41 -5.05
CA ARG A 137 -5.51 -12.75 -5.25
C ARG A 137 -5.15 -13.31 -6.62
N HIS A 138 -5.30 -12.52 -7.67
CA HIS A 138 -4.88 -12.92 -9.03
C HIS A 138 -3.39 -13.20 -9.11
N LEU A 139 -2.54 -12.37 -8.51
CA LEU A 139 -1.10 -12.63 -8.45
C LEU A 139 -0.79 -13.95 -7.73
N ARG A 140 -1.48 -14.27 -6.62
CA ARG A 140 -1.33 -15.55 -5.92
C ARG A 140 -1.63 -16.74 -6.83
N GLU A 141 -2.73 -16.67 -7.58
CA GLU A 141 -3.11 -17.76 -8.50
C GLU A 141 -2.12 -17.90 -9.66
N ARG A 142 -1.57 -16.80 -10.18
CA ARG A 142 -0.49 -16.84 -11.18
C ARG A 142 0.77 -17.52 -10.65
N ILE A 143 1.15 -17.24 -9.40
CA ILE A 143 2.29 -17.91 -8.73
C ILE A 143 2.01 -19.41 -8.58
N LYS A 144 0.81 -19.79 -8.14
CA LYS A 144 0.41 -21.21 -7.99
C LYS A 144 0.44 -21.97 -9.31
N ASN A 145 -0.07 -21.36 -10.38
CA ASN A 145 -0.16 -21.98 -11.68
C ASN A 145 1.17 -22.01 -12.45
N ARG A 146 2.26 -21.49 -11.86
CA ARG A 146 3.55 -21.29 -12.53
C ARG A 146 3.35 -20.61 -13.89
N ASP A 147 2.56 -19.55 -13.93
CA ASP A 147 2.39 -18.76 -15.13
C ASP A 147 3.73 -18.06 -15.46
N LEU A 148 4.55 -18.74 -16.27
CA LEU A 148 5.92 -18.37 -16.64
C LEU A 148 5.95 -17.33 -17.78
N ASN A 149 5.03 -16.37 -17.74
CA ASN A 149 5.11 -15.21 -18.63
C ASN A 149 6.48 -14.54 -18.41
N SER A 150 7.30 -14.51 -19.45
CA SER A 150 8.68 -14.01 -19.37
C SER A 150 8.72 -12.48 -19.45
N GLY A 151 9.73 -11.87 -18.85
CA GLY A 151 9.94 -10.41 -18.89
C GLY A 151 9.20 -9.64 -17.79
N THR A 152 8.73 -8.44 -18.13
CA THR A 152 8.10 -7.48 -17.21
C THR A 152 6.75 -7.94 -16.68
N ASP A 153 6.14 -8.94 -17.31
CA ASP A 153 4.87 -9.51 -16.88
C ASP A 153 5.04 -10.72 -15.96
N SER A 154 6.28 -11.12 -15.67
CA SER A 154 6.58 -12.21 -14.74
C SER A 154 6.14 -11.87 -13.32
N TRP A 155 5.68 -12.89 -12.59
CA TRP A 155 5.30 -12.72 -11.18
C TRP A 155 6.52 -12.35 -10.33
N GLU A 156 7.72 -12.82 -10.69
CA GLU A 156 8.97 -12.48 -10.00
C GLU A 156 9.26 -10.98 -10.10
N TYR A 157 9.16 -10.42 -11.30
CA TYR A 157 9.38 -8.99 -11.52
C TYR A 157 8.33 -8.17 -10.76
N LYS A 158 7.05 -8.58 -10.81
CA LYS A 158 5.99 -7.90 -10.07
C LYS A 158 6.23 -7.94 -8.55
N MET A 159 6.66 -9.06 -7.99
CA MET A 159 7.02 -9.17 -6.57
C MET A 159 8.22 -8.31 -6.19
N TYR A 160 9.23 -8.22 -7.07
CA TYR A 160 10.38 -7.34 -6.89
C TYR A 160 9.97 -5.86 -6.87
N GLU A 161 9.12 -5.43 -7.80
CA GLU A 161 8.63 -4.05 -7.82
C GLU A 161 7.73 -3.73 -6.61
N ILE A 162 6.93 -4.69 -6.13
CA ILE A 162 6.17 -4.54 -4.87
C ILE A 162 7.14 -4.29 -3.71
N LEU A 163 8.21 -5.09 -3.60
CA LEU A 163 9.22 -4.93 -2.56
C LEU A 163 9.86 -3.53 -2.60
N ARG A 164 10.27 -3.07 -3.79
CA ARG A 164 10.82 -1.72 -3.96
C ARG A 164 9.82 -0.62 -3.59
N GLY A 165 8.55 -0.79 -3.94
CA GLY A 165 7.49 0.13 -3.56
C GLY A 165 7.30 0.20 -2.04
N VAL A 166 7.37 -0.94 -1.35
CA VAL A 166 7.32 -1.01 0.13
C VAL A 166 8.53 -0.32 0.76
N GLU A 167 9.75 -0.56 0.25
CA GLU A 167 10.97 0.11 0.73
C GLU A 167 10.88 1.63 0.56
N LYS A 168 10.41 2.09 -0.61
CA LYS A 168 10.21 3.53 -0.87
C LYS A 168 9.18 4.12 0.10
N PHE A 169 8.07 3.43 0.33
CA PHE A 169 7.07 3.85 1.31
C PHE A 169 7.67 3.97 2.72
N GLU A 170 8.39 2.93 3.18
CA GLU A 170 8.99 2.93 4.53
C GLU A 170 9.94 4.12 4.71
N SER A 171 10.79 4.38 3.70
CA SER A 171 11.69 5.54 3.70
C SER A 171 10.94 6.87 3.77
N SER A 172 9.93 7.08 2.90
CA SER A 172 9.14 8.31 2.90
C SER A 172 8.34 8.50 4.19
N PHE A 173 7.85 7.40 4.79
CA PHE A 173 7.09 7.45 6.04
C PHE A 173 7.98 7.73 7.26
N ASP A 174 9.21 7.23 7.27
CA ASP A 174 10.21 7.58 8.27
C ASP A 174 10.58 9.07 8.20
N ALA A 175 10.81 9.58 6.98
CA ALA A 175 11.05 11.01 6.76
C ALA A 175 9.85 11.87 7.19
N LEU A 176 8.62 11.43 6.91
CA LEU A 176 7.40 12.11 7.38
C LEU A 176 7.34 12.19 8.91
N LYS A 177 7.59 11.09 9.62
CA LYS A 177 7.58 11.09 11.09
C LYS A 177 8.64 12.04 11.67
N GLU A 178 9.85 12.06 11.10
CA GLU A 178 10.89 13.01 11.50
C GLU A 178 10.42 14.44 11.25
N ASN A 179 9.97 14.75 10.03
CA ASN A 179 9.53 16.09 9.66
C ASN A 179 8.36 16.58 10.51
N PHE A 180 7.38 15.71 10.82
CA PHE A 180 6.26 16.05 11.69
C PHE A 180 6.73 16.30 13.12
N SER A 181 7.67 15.50 13.62
CA SER A 181 8.20 15.67 14.98
C SER A 181 8.94 16.98 15.18
N VAL A 182 9.47 17.60 14.12
CA VAL A 182 10.19 18.90 14.20
C VAL A 182 9.32 20.08 13.77
N ASN A 183 8.47 19.94 12.76
CA ASN A 183 7.70 21.06 12.20
C ASN A 183 6.31 21.23 12.80
N LEU A 184 5.81 20.18 13.46
CA LEU A 184 4.47 20.14 14.06
C LEU A 184 4.58 19.76 15.55
N VAL A 185 5.62 20.26 16.23
CA VAL A 185 5.78 20.10 17.69
C VAL A 185 4.54 20.67 18.39
N ASP A 186 4.02 19.94 19.39
CA ASP A 186 2.81 20.28 20.16
C ASP A 186 1.48 20.25 19.38
N VAL A 187 1.50 19.73 18.16
CA VAL A 187 0.32 19.63 17.31
C VAL A 187 -0.31 18.24 17.40
N ASN A 188 -1.46 18.14 18.05
CA ASN A 188 -2.17 16.86 18.20
C ASN A 188 -2.56 16.20 16.88
N PHE A 189 -2.80 16.96 15.80
CA PHE A 189 -3.19 16.34 14.54
C PHE A 189 -2.04 15.58 13.86
N ALA A 190 -0.78 15.90 14.18
CA ALA A 190 0.38 15.23 13.60
C ALA A 190 0.40 13.74 13.97
N SER A 191 0.12 13.42 15.24
CA SER A 191 0.01 12.02 15.69
C SER A 191 -1.20 11.33 15.06
N TRP A 192 -2.35 12.01 14.97
CA TRP A 192 -3.53 11.47 14.30
C TRP A 192 -3.28 11.11 12.84
N MET A 193 -2.58 11.97 12.09
CA MET A 193 -2.22 11.72 10.70
C MET A 193 -1.25 10.53 10.58
N ILE A 194 -0.23 10.46 11.43
CA ILE A 194 0.73 9.33 11.46
C ILE A 194 0.00 8.03 11.76
N ASP A 195 -0.81 7.99 12.82
CA ASP A 195 -1.57 6.81 13.23
C ASP A 195 -2.53 6.38 12.12
N ARG A 196 -3.18 7.33 11.44
CA ARG A 196 -4.09 7.02 10.33
C ARG A 196 -3.36 6.37 9.16
N ILE A 197 -2.26 6.96 8.71
CA ILE A 197 -1.43 6.42 7.62
C ILE A 197 -0.91 5.02 8.00
N ASP A 198 -0.40 4.85 9.22
CA ASP A 198 0.14 3.58 9.71
C ASP A 198 -0.94 2.48 9.74
N ASN A 199 -2.13 2.80 10.26
CA ASN A 199 -3.23 1.85 10.36
C ASN A 199 -3.77 1.44 8.98
N ASP A 200 -3.99 2.39 8.07
CA ASP A 200 -4.62 2.10 6.78
C ASP A 200 -3.66 1.43 5.79
N ILE A 201 -2.41 1.91 5.67
CA ILE A 201 -1.40 1.22 4.87
C ILE A 201 -1.01 -0.11 5.51
N GLY A 202 -1.07 -0.23 6.84
CA GLY A 202 -0.90 -1.49 7.57
C GLY A 202 -1.84 -2.60 7.07
N LYS A 203 -3.08 -2.27 6.69
CA LYS A 203 -4.03 -3.22 6.09
C LYS A 203 -3.53 -3.73 4.73
N ARG A 204 -3.07 -2.83 3.86
CA ARG A 204 -2.51 -3.18 2.55
C ARG A 204 -1.27 -4.07 2.69
N PHE A 205 -0.42 -3.76 3.66
CA PHE A 205 0.77 -4.57 3.96
C PHE A 205 0.44 -5.95 4.53
N ALA A 206 -0.66 -6.08 5.29
CA ALA A 206 -1.16 -7.38 5.70
C ALA A 206 -1.58 -8.22 4.48
N MET A 207 -2.22 -7.63 3.46
CA MET A 207 -2.58 -8.34 2.23
C MET A 207 -1.35 -8.84 1.46
N ILE A 208 -0.28 -8.05 1.38
CA ILE A 208 1.00 -8.50 0.77
C ILE A 208 1.60 -9.65 1.58
N THR A 209 1.56 -9.56 2.92
CA THR A 209 2.05 -10.63 3.79
C THR A 209 1.25 -11.92 3.60
N ASP A 210 -0.07 -11.81 3.45
CA ASP A 210 -0.96 -12.95 3.20
C ASP A 210 -0.74 -13.57 1.82
N LEU A 211 -0.40 -12.77 0.80
CA LEU A 211 0.03 -13.25 -0.51
C LEU A 211 1.25 -14.18 -0.39
N LEU A 212 2.23 -13.81 0.44
CA LEU A 212 3.45 -14.60 0.66
C LEU A 212 3.23 -15.83 1.55
N ARG A 213 2.09 -15.95 2.22
CA ARG A 213 1.80 -17.06 3.11
C ARG A 213 1.22 -18.23 2.33
N PHE A 214 2.10 -19.07 1.78
CA PHE A 214 1.72 -20.35 1.19
C PHE A 214 1.62 -21.41 2.28
N LYS A 215 0.55 -22.22 2.25
CA LYS A 215 0.51 -23.42 3.08
C LYS A 215 1.45 -24.46 2.49
N GLU A 216 2.09 -25.27 3.33
CA GLU A 216 3.01 -26.33 2.90
C GLU A 216 2.36 -27.27 1.87
N GLN A 217 1.06 -27.58 2.06
CA GLN A 217 0.24 -28.34 1.12
C GLN A 217 0.01 -27.64 -0.24
N GLU A 218 -0.08 -26.30 -0.28
CA GLU A 218 -0.19 -25.55 -1.54
C GLU A 218 1.14 -25.62 -2.32
N LEU A 219 2.27 -25.71 -1.63
CA LEU A 219 3.59 -25.88 -2.24
C LEU A 219 3.83 -27.31 -2.73
N GLU A 220 3.18 -28.32 -2.14
CA GLU A 220 3.23 -29.71 -2.60
C GLU A 220 2.51 -29.92 -3.94
N THR A 221 1.34 -29.30 -4.15
CA THR A 221 0.64 -29.30 -5.44
C THR A 221 1.38 -28.57 -6.56
N ILE A 222 2.37 -27.74 -6.20
CA ILE A 222 3.23 -27.04 -7.15
C ILE A 222 4.37 -27.94 -7.62
N ARG A 223 4.64 -29.09 -6.97
CA ARG A 223 5.64 -30.04 -7.47
C ARG A 223 5.16 -30.62 -8.81
N PRO A 224 6.02 -30.70 -9.84
CA PRO A 224 5.66 -31.40 -11.06
C PRO A 224 5.24 -32.82 -10.67
N THR A 225 4.00 -33.20 -10.97
CA THR A 225 3.64 -34.61 -11.00
C THR A 225 4.56 -35.19 -12.07
N ASP A 226 5.59 -35.93 -11.66
CA ASP A 226 6.46 -36.64 -12.60
C ASP A 226 5.52 -37.41 -13.52
N SER A 227 5.46 -36.98 -14.78
CA SER A 227 4.69 -37.63 -15.83
C SER A 227 5.34 -38.98 -16.04
N SER A 228 4.89 -39.95 -15.25
CA SER A 228 4.97 -41.36 -15.53
C SER A 228 4.24 -41.56 -16.85
N ASP A 229 5.00 -41.51 -17.94
CA ASP A 229 4.62 -42.14 -19.19
C ASP A 229 4.16 -43.56 -18.87
N ASN A 230 2.85 -43.79 -18.96
CA ASN A 230 2.36 -45.10 -19.29
C ASN A 230 1.15 -44.98 -20.21
N GLU A 231 1.35 -45.63 -21.33
CA GLU A 231 0.52 -45.76 -22.51
C GLU A 231 -0.95 -46.13 -22.26
N ASN A 232 -1.78 -45.67 -23.20
CA ASN A 232 -2.92 -46.38 -23.78
C ASN A 232 -4.03 -46.87 -22.85
N THR A 233 -5.15 -46.12 -22.77
CA THR A 233 -6.47 -46.75 -22.90
C THR A 233 -7.52 -45.78 -23.49
N ILE A 234 -8.16 -46.25 -24.56
CA ILE A 234 -9.26 -45.68 -25.35
C ILE A 234 -10.54 -45.52 -24.50
N PRO A 235 -11.40 -44.51 -24.77
CA PRO A 235 -12.54 -44.17 -23.92
C PRO A 235 -13.75 -45.09 -24.13
N ASN A 236 -14.38 -45.51 -23.02
CA ASN A 236 -15.75 -46.02 -23.01
C ASN A 236 -16.58 -45.22 -21.98
N HIS A 237 -17.46 -44.37 -22.49
CA HIS A 237 -18.67 -43.89 -21.81
C HIS A 237 -19.84 -44.81 -22.21
N PRO A 238 -21.04 -44.76 -21.58
CA PRO A 238 -21.44 -44.16 -20.31
C PRO A 238 -22.29 -45.11 -19.44
N LYS A 239 -22.62 -44.71 -18.20
CA LYS A 239 -23.96 -44.90 -17.61
C LYS A 239 -24.12 -44.14 -16.29
N ASN A 240 -25.07 -43.21 -16.33
CA ASN A 240 -25.80 -42.63 -15.20
C ASN A 240 -26.49 -43.76 -14.40
N PRO A 241 -26.69 -43.62 -13.08
CA PRO A 241 -28.04 -43.21 -12.67
C PRO A 241 -28.11 -42.27 -11.44
N ARG A 242 -29.05 -41.33 -11.60
CA ARG A 242 -29.99 -40.73 -10.65
C ARG A 242 -29.97 -41.17 -9.17
N SER A 243 -30.15 -40.11 -8.35
CA SER A 243 -31.05 -39.95 -7.19
C SER A 243 -30.56 -40.36 -5.80
N GLY A 244 -30.71 -39.42 -4.85
CA GLY A 244 -30.55 -39.65 -3.42
C GLY A 244 -30.71 -38.37 -2.60
N TRP A 245 -31.96 -37.95 -2.39
CA TRP A 245 -32.35 -36.98 -1.37
C TRP A 245 -32.14 -37.56 0.05
N MET A 246 -31.47 -36.84 0.95
CA MET A 246 -31.67 -36.89 2.42
C MET A 246 -31.14 -35.58 3.01
N LYS A 247 -32.01 -34.63 3.39
CA LYS A 247 -32.58 -34.39 4.74
C LYS A 247 -31.56 -34.11 5.86
N ARG A 248 -31.51 -32.82 6.21
CA ARG A 248 -31.50 -32.17 7.56
C ARG A 248 -30.73 -32.82 8.70
N SER A 249 -29.91 -32.00 9.36
CA SER A 249 -30.10 -31.71 10.80
C SER A 249 -29.52 -30.33 11.15
N ASN A 250 -30.43 -29.47 11.63
CA ASN A 250 -30.19 -28.39 12.59
C ASN A 250 -29.77 -29.00 13.94
N GLU A 251 -29.05 -28.21 14.76
CA GLU A 251 -28.57 -28.40 16.15
C GLU A 251 -27.04 -28.17 16.16
N ASP A 252 -26.45 -27.26 16.93
CA ASP A 252 -26.86 -26.73 18.22
C ASP A 252 -26.19 -25.38 18.55
N ARG A 253 -26.94 -24.58 19.31
CA ARG A 253 -26.45 -23.44 20.10
C ARG A 253 -25.64 -23.96 21.28
N LYS A 254 -24.45 -23.40 21.50
CA LYS A 254 -23.83 -23.12 22.82
C LYS A 254 -22.60 -22.25 22.55
N ALA A 255 -22.49 -21.03 23.05
CA ALA A 255 -22.50 -20.52 24.42
C ALA A 255 -21.15 -19.81 24.56
N GLY A 256 -21.20 -18.52 24.86
CA GLY A 256 -20.07 -17.62 24.72
C GLY A 256 -18.92 -17.92 25.69
N GLU A 257 -17.72 -17.94 25.14
CA GLU A 257 -16.52 -17.53 25.84
C GLU A 257 -16.14 -16.14 25.32
N ARG A 258 -16.39 -15.12 26.15
CA ARG A 258 -15.75 -13.81 26.01
C ARG A 258 -14.26 -14.00 26.29
N GLN A 259 -13.51 -14.42 25.27
CA GLN A 259 -12.09 -14.18 25.24
C GLN A 259 -11.92 -12.67 25.28
N LYS A 260 -11.28 -12.17 26.34
CA LYS A 260 -10.81 -10.79 26.40
C LYS A 260 -9.91 -10.61 25.18
N ALA A 261 -10.43 -9.95 24.14
CA ALA A 261 -9.68 -9.60 22.96
C ALA A 261 -8.44 -8.86 23.45
N ALA A 262 -7.28 -9.51 23.32
CA ALA A 262 -6.02 -8.86 23.55
C ALA A 262 -6.05 -7.58 22.71
N LYS A 263 -5.78 -6.42 23.34
CA LYS A 263 -5.69 -5.16 22.61
C LYS A 263 -4.78 -5.41 21.40
N PRO A 264 -5.24 -5.15 20.17
CA PRO A 264 -4.41 -5.35 19.00
C PRO A 264 -3.08 -4.63 19.24
N LYS A 265 -1.97 -5.35 19.04
CA LYS A 265 -0.65 -4.75 19.16
C LYS A 265 -0.61 -3.52 18.25
N PRO A 266 -0.03 -2.38 18.68
CA PRO A 266 0.08 -1.19 17.85
C PRO A 266 0.71 -1.56 16.50
N ALA A 267 0.12 -1.12 15.39
CA ALA A 267 0.57 -1.44 14.03
C ALA A 267 2.06 -1.12 13.81
N HIS A 268 2.56 -0.04 14.43
CA HIS A 268 3.96 0.34 14.49
C HIS A 268 4.93 -0.80 14.90
N LEU A 269 4.54 -1.70 15.81
CA LEU A 269 5.39 -2.82 16.28
C LEU A 269 5.41 -4.01 15.29
N GLN A 270 4.47 -4.08 14.36
CA GLN A 270 4.46 -5.11 13.31
C GLN A 270 5.33 -4.73 12.09
N ARG A 271 5.63 -3.44 11.92
CA ARG A 271 6.34 -2.90 10.75
C ARG A 271 7.85 -3.11 10.75
N GLN A 272 8.50 -3.13 11.92
CA GLN A 272 9.94 -3.37 11.97
C GLN A 272 10.27 -4.76 11.37
N GLY A 273 10.83 -4.73 10.17
CA GLY A 273 11.17 -5.93 9.41
C GLY A 273 10.10 -6.42 8.45
N LEU A 274 9.11 -5.61 8.03
CA LEU A 274 8.23 -6.00 6.93
C LEU A 274 9.04 -6.22 5.65
N THR A 275 9.87 -5.27 5.23
CA THR A 275 10.80 -5.46 4.10
C THR A 275 11.67 -6.71 4.27
N LYS A 276 12.14 -7.02 5.49
CA LYS A 276 12.91 -8.25 5.77
C LYS A 276 12.05 -9.51 5.58
N LYS A 277 10.80 -9.51 6.05
CA LYS A 277 9.84 -10.61 5.86
C LYS A 277 9.48 -10.79 4.39
N LEU A 278 9.27 -9.70 3.65
CA LEU A 278 8.98 -9.73 2.23
C LEU A 278 10.16 -10.32 1.44
N LYS A 279 11.39 -9.85 1.71
CA LYS A 279 12.62 -10.43 1.13
C LYS A 279 12.73 -11.92 1.40
N SER A 280 12.58 -12.32 2.67
CA SER A 280 12.64 -13.73 3.05
C SER A 280 11.55 -14.58 2.38
N GLY A 281 10.31 -14.09 2.30
CA GLY A 281 9.22 -14.79 1.62
C GLY A 281 9.46 -14.90 0.11
N PHE A 282 9.99 -13.86 -0.51
CA PHE A 282 10.37 -13.86 -1.92
C PHE A 282 11.47 -14.87 -2.23
N ASP A 283 12.52 -14.93 -1.39
CA ASP A 283 13.61 -15.89 -1.54
C ASP A 283 13.12 -17.35 -1.40
N VAL A 284 12.20 -17.61 -0.46
CA VAL A 284 11.57 -18.94 -0.28
C VAL A 284 10.76 -19.33 -1.53
N LEU A 285 10.01 -18.41 -2.12
CA LEU A 285 9.24 -18.66 -3.34
C LEU A 285 10.15 -18.97 -4.52
N LYS A 286 11.17 -18.13 -4.73
CA LYS A 286 12.15 -18.31 -5.79
C LYS A 286 12.87 -19.66 -5.67
N GLY A 287 13.30 -20.03 -4.47
CA GLY A 287 13.95 -21.31 -4.21
C GLY A 287 13.03 -22.53 -4.40
N SER A 288 11.73 -22.39 -4.12
CA SER A 288 10.75 -23.47 -4.29
C SER A 288 10.39 -23.72 -5.76
N ILE A 289 10.42 -22.68 -6.59
CA ILE A 289 10.05 -22.75 -8.01
C ILE A 289 11.25 -23.11 -8.89
N GLN A 290 12.47 -22.63 -8.56
CA GLN A 290 13.68 -22.86 -9.35
C GLN A 290 14.37 -24.20 -9.14
N LYS A 291 14.06 -24.97 -8.08
CA LYS A 291 14.66 -26.31 -7.90
C LYS A 291 14.24 -27.21 -9.07
N PRO A 292 15.16 -27.61 -9.97
CA PRO A 292 14.86 -28.57 -11.01
C PRO A 292 14.56 -29.91 -10.32
N THR A 293 13.57 -30.65 -10.82
CA THR A 293 13.37 -32.08 -10.55
C THR A 293 14.54 -32.87 -11.14
N GLY A 294 15.74 -32.67 -10.58
CA GLY A 294 16.99 -33.30 -10.96
C GLY A 294 17.24 -34.55 -10.12
N HIS A 295 16.35 -35.53 -10.19
CA HIS A 295 16.64 -36.91 -9.82
C HIS A 295 16.27 -37.86 -10.96
N ILE A 296 16.75 -37.54 -12.17
CA ILE A 296 17.01 -38.56 -13.17
C ILE A 296 18.21 -39.37 -12.65
N LYS A 297 17.91 -40.45 -11.91
CA LYS A 297 18.89 -41.51 -11.65
C LYS A 297 19.44 -41.94 -13.00
N ARG A 298 20.74 -41.77 -13.21
CA ARG A 298 21.48 -42.42 -14.31
C ARG A 298 21.20 -43.92 -14.21
N LEU A 299 20.34 -44.41 -15.11
CA LEU A 299 20.25 -45.82 -15.44
C LEU A 299 21.54 -46.19 -16.16
N ASN A 300 22.55 -46.55 -15.38
CA ASN A 300 23.63 -47.40 -15.85
C ASN A 300 23.10 -48.85 -15.83
N GLN A 301 22.59 -49.32 -16.96
CA GLN A 301 22.52 -50.73 -17.32
C GLN A 301 23.33 -50.86 -18.63
N ARG A 302 24.57 -51.34 -18.53
CA ARG A 302 25.01 -52.71 -18.86
C ARG A 302 25.02 -52.97 -20.36
#